data_AF-A0A1I6LIR4-F1
#
_entry.id   AF-A0A1I6LIR4-F1
#
_cell.length_a   1.000
_cell.length_b   1.000
_cell.length_c   1.000
_cell.angle_alpha   90.00
_cell.angle_beta   90.00
_cell.angle_gamma   90.00
#
_symmetry.space_group_name_H-M   'P 1'
#
loop_
_entity.id
_entity.type
_entity.pdbx_description
1 polymer ?
#
loop_
_entity_poly.entity_id
_entity_poly.type
_entity_poly.pdbx_seq_one_letter_code
_entity_poly.pdbx_strand_id
1 'polypeptide(L)'
;MSLLLLALAAGINGCGEAPTQAMLNRCAGAAFTRANAAMARQWAVTNAAMKRRDAANGSRGGGFGYAAALLASQRAWLRFRDAECAIEGGEYAGGSAQAMTTAFCRARLTDARTAQLKSLEWRK
;
A
#
# COMPACT_ATOMS: atom_id res chain seq x y z
N MET A 1 -17.55 -12.51 39.64
CA MET A 1 -16.12 -12.68 39.28
C MET A 1 -15.92 -11.99 37.95
N SER A 2 -15.38 -10.77 38.01
CA SER A 2 -15.11 -9.90 36.87
C SER A 2 -14.17 -10.56 35.87
N LEU A 3 -14.38 -10.26 34.58
CA LEU A 3 -13.29 -10.17 33.61
C LEU A 3 -13.53 -8.92 32.75
N LEU A 4 -12.85 -7.87 33.22
CA LEU A 4 -12.30 -6.72 32.52
C LEU A 4 -12.41 -6.69 30.99
N LEU A 5 -12.93 -5.54 30.54
CA LEU A 5 -12.73 -4.84 29.27
C LEU A 5 -11.54 -5.31 28.41
N LEU A 6 -11.84 -5.71 27.18
CA LEU A 6 -11.03 -5.27 26.03
C LEU A 6 -11.82 -4.16 25.32
N ALA A 7 -11.55 -2.93 25.72
CA ALA A 7 -11.83 -1.81 24.83
C ALA A 7 -10.95 -1.99 23.58
N LEU A 8 -11.56 -2.39 22.46
CA LEU A 8 -10.96 -2.16 21.16
C LEU A 8 -10.91 -0.66 20.96
N ALA A 9 -9.84 -0.01 21.41
CA ALA A 9 -9.43 1.26 20.84
C ALA A 9 -8.86 0.99 19.43
N ALA A 10 -9.73 0.56 18.52
CA ALA A 10 -9.46 0.66 17.10
C ALA A 10 -9.50 2.16 16.78
N GLY A 11 -8.33 2.74 16.49
CA GLY A 11 -8.11 4.17 16.37
C GLY A 11 -9.26 4.89 15.68
N ILE A 12 -9.92 5.78 16.44
CA ILE A 12 -11.00 6.68 16.03
C ILE A 12 -10.46 7.70 15.02
N ASN A 13 -10.24 7.22 13.79
CA ASN A 13 -10.09 8.05 12.61
C ASN A 13 -11.49 8.36 12.03
N GLY A 14 -12.49 8.74 12.84
CA GLY A 14 -13.83 9.14 12.35
C GLY A 14 -14.53 8.21 11.34
N CYS A 15 -14.12 6.94 11.28
CA CYS A 15 -14.51 5.98 10.23
C CYS A 15 -15.06 4.66 10.76
N GLY A 16 -15.02 4.42 12.07
CA GLY A 16 -15.56 3.20 12.70
C GLY A 16 -17.08 3.19 12.81
N GLU A 17 -17.72 4.36 12.77
CA GLU A 17 -19.16 4.54 12.87
C GLU A 17 -19.65 5.51 11.78
N ALA A 18 -19.22 5.35 10.53
CA ALA A 18 -19.68 6.24 9.46
C ALA A 18 -21.18 5.99 9.17
N PRO A 19 -22.11 6.90 9.53
CA PRO A 19 -23.54 6.68 9.41
C PRO A 19 -24.07 6.84 7.98
N THR A 20 -23.24 7.31 7.04
CA THR A 20 -23.66 7.58 5.66
C THR A 20 -22.64 7.05 4.66
N GLN A 21 -23.12 6.71 3.47
CA GLN A 21 -22.27 6.29 2.35
C GLN A 21 -21.24 7.37 1.97
N ALA A 22 -21.60 8.65 2.05
CA ALA A 22 -20.67 9.74 1.79
C ALA A 22 -19.49 9.75 2.79
N MET A 23 -19.76 9.47 4.06
CA MET A 23 -18.71 9.36 5.09
C MET A 23 -17.84 8.12 4.86
N LEU A 24 -18.44 6.99 4.49
CA LEU A 24 -17.69 5.78 4.12
C LEU A 24 -16.77 6.02 2.91
N ASN A 25 -17.25 6.72 1.87
CA ASN A 25 -16.44 7.09 0.71
C ASN A 25 -15.24 7.97 1.11
N ARG A 26 -15.47 8.97 1.98
CA ARG A 26 -14.39 9.81 2.53
C ARG A 26 -13.37 8.99 3.30
N CYS A 27 -13.84 8.05 4.10
CA CYS A 27 -13.00 7.15 4.89
C CYS A 27 -12.12 6.26 4.03
N ALA A 28 -12.69 5.66 2.97
CA ALA A 28 -11.93 4.85 2.02
C ALA A 28 -10.85 5.68 1.30
N GLY A 29 -11.19 6.91 0.88
CA GLY A 29 -10.22 7.83 0.28
C GLY A 29 -9.08 8.18 1.25
N ALA A 30 -9.40 8.50 2.50
CA ALA A 30 -8.38 8.80 3.52
C ALA A 30 -7.49 7.59 3.83
N ALA A 31 -8.06 6.38 3.87
CA ALA A 31 -7.30 5.15 4.04
C ALA A 31 -6.29 4.95 2.90
N PHE A 32 -6.73 5.12 1.64
CA PHE A 32 -5.84 5.02 0.50
C PHE A 32 -4.73 6.09 0.53
N THR A 33 -5.06 7.33 0.85
CA THR A 33 -4.06 8.41 0.98
C THR A 33 -2.99 8.06 2.02
N ARG A 34 -3.37 7.56 3.19
CA ARG A 34 -2.42 7.13 4.23
C ARG A 34 -1.54 5.97 3.77
N ALA A 35 -2.15 4.93 3.19
CA ALA A 35 -1.44 3.77 2.67
C ALA A 35 -0.43 4.17 1.58
N ASN A 36 -0.84 5.01 0.63
CA ASN A 36 0.02 5.49 -0.45
C ASN A 36 1.20 6.33 0.06
N ALA A 37 0.97 7.19 1.04
CA ALA A 37 2.05 7.95 1.68
C ALA A 37 3.04 7.02 2.41
N ALA A 38 2.55 6.00 3.10
CA ALA A 38 3.41 5.00 3.76
C ALA A 38 4.25 4.21 2.75
N MET A 39 3.63 3.74 1.66
CA MET A 39 4.31 3.02 0.59
C MET A 39 5.37 3.90 -0.10
N ALA A 40 5.07 5.17 -0.38
CA ALA A 40 6.02 6.10 -1.00
C ALA A 40 7.28 6.30 -0.12
N ARG A 41 7.08 6.50 1.19
CA ARG A 41 8.20 6.56 2.16
C ARG A 41 9.02 5.28 2.14
N GLN A 42 8.34 4.13 2.18
CA GLN A 42 9.01 2.83 2.19
C GLN A 42 9.78 2.58 0.88
N TRP A 43 9.20 2.90 -0.27
CA TRP A 43 9.88 2.76 -1.57
C TRP A 43 11.18 3.57 -1.62
N ALA A 44 11.19 4.78 -1.06
CA ALA A 44 12.41 5.60 -1.00
C ALA A 44 13.52 4.92 -0.16
N VAL A 45 13.16 4.33 0.99
CA VAL A 45 14.10 3.56 1.83
C VAL A 45 14.66 2.35 1.08
N THR A 46 13.78 1.53 0.51
CA THR A 46 14.17 0.33 -0.25
C THR A 46 15.02 0.71 -1.47
N ASN A 47 14.65 1.76 -2.21
CA ASN A 47 15.41 2.22 -3.38
C ASN A 47 16.81 2.71 -3.01
N ALA A 48 16.96 3.43 -1.89
CA ALA A 48 18.27 3.81 -1.39
C ALA A 48 19.12 2.58 -1.04
N ALA A 49 18.53 1.54 -0.45
CA ALA A 49 19.23 0.28 -0.18
C ALA A 49 19.66 -0.43 -1.47
N MET A 50 18.81 -0.46 -2.49
CA MET A 50 19.15 -1.05 -3.79
C MET A 50 20.27 -0.30 -4.50
N LYS A 51 20.25 1.04 -4.48
CA LYS A 51 21.35 1.86 -5.02
C LYS A 51 22.69 1.59 -4.31
N ARG A 52 22.68 1.39 -2.98
CA ARG A 52 23.90 1.01 -2.25
C ARG A 52 24.43 -0.36 -2.69
N ARG A 53 23.55 -1.32 -2.98
CA ARG A 53 23.95 -2.63 -3.52
C ARG A 53 24.56 -2.49 -4.90
N ASP A 54 23.94 -1.71 -5.78
CA ASP A 54 24.46 -1.46 -7.13
C ASP A 54 25.86 -0.86 -7.08
N ALA A 55 26.09 0.12 -6.21
CA ALA A 55 27.41 0.73 -6.01
C ALA A 55 28.45 -0.26 -5.45
N ALA A 56 28.06 -1.15 -4.52
CA ALA A 56 28.96 -2.15 -3.96
C ALA A 56 29.33 -3.27 -4.95
N ASN A 57 28.55 -3.45 -6.02
CA ASN A 57 28.73 -4.51 -7.01
C ASN A 57 29.70 -4.14 -8.16
N GLY A 58 30.33 -2.95 -8.08
CA GLY A 58 31.27 -2.46 -9.11
C GLY A 58 32.49 -3.38 -9.34
N SER A 59 32.82 -4.26 -8.39
CA SER A 59 33.91 -5.24 -8.51
C SER A 59 33.61 -6.44 -9.42
N ARG A 60 32.38 -6.59 -9.93
CA ARG A 60 31.96 -7.75 -10.74
C ARG A 60 31.75 -7.49 -12.24
N GLY A 61 32.20 -6.34 -12.76
CA GLY A 61 32.23 -6.10 -14.21
C GLY A 61 30.86 -5.93 -14.89
N GLY A 62 29.86 -5.42 -14.18
CA GLY A 62 28.49 -5.27 -14.70
C GLY A 62 27.53 -6.25 -14.01
N GLY A 63 27.12 -5.90 -12.79
CA GLY A 63 26.19 -6.70 -12.01
C GLY A 63 24.72 -6.41 -12.30
N PHE A 64 23.84 -7.19 -11.68
CA PHE A 64 22.40 -6.94 -11.68
C PHE A 64 22.07 -5.55 -11.12
N GLY A 65 21.32 -4.74 -11.88
CA GLY A 65 20.88 -3.40 -11.48
C GLY A 65 19.65 -3.46 -10.59
N TYR A 66 19.86 -3.58 -9.28
CA TYR A 66 18.80 -3.69 -8.27
C TYR A 66 17.87 -2.48 -8.26
N ALA A 67 18.39 -1.25 -8.37
CA ALA A 67 17.54 -0.06 -8.35
C ALA A 67 16.66 0.03 -9.59
N ALA A 68 17.21 -0.30 -10.77
CA ALA A 68 16.45 -0.35 -12.01
C ALA A 68 15.36 -1.43 -11.97
N ALA A 69 15.68 -2.62 -11.47
CA ALA A 69 14.73 -3.72 -11.29
C ALA A 69 13.62 -3.36 -10.28
N LEU A 70 13.95 -2.72 -9.15
CA LEU A 70 12.96 -2.24 -8.18
C LEU A 70 12.00 -1.23 -8.80
N LEU A 71 12.52 -0.27 -9.58
CA LEU A 71 11.70 0.73 -10.26
C LEU A 71 10.77 0.08 -11.31
N ALA A 72 11.26 -0.89 -12.08
CA ALA A 72 10.43 -1.65 -13.01
C ALA A 72 9.32 -2.42 -12.28
N SER A 73 9.67 -3.13 -11.18
CA SER A 73 8.72 -3.84 -10.32
C SER A 73 7.64 -2.91 -9.76
N GLN A 74 8.01 -1.75 -9.24
CA GLN A 74 7.05 -0.80 -8.68
C GLN A 74 6.07 -0.27 -9.73
N ARG A 75 6.55 0.04 -10.95
CA ARG A 75 5.70 0.50 -12.05
C ARG A 75 4.72 -0.57 -12.53
N ALA A 76 5.18 -1.82 -12.62
CA ALA A 76 4.31 -2.95 -12.96
C ALA A 76 3.25 -3.17 -11.88
N TRP A 77 3.64 -3.11 -10.61
CA TRP A 77 2.73 -3.27 -9.48
C TRP A 77 1.64 -2.19 -9.44
N LEU A 78 1.95 -0.92 -9.75
CA LEU A 78 0.95 0.15 -9.81
C LEU A 78 -0.12 -0.14 -10.86
N ARG A 79 0.27 -0.61 -12.06
CA ARG A 79 -0.68 -1.01 -13.11
C ARG A 79 -1.54 -2.19 -12.67
N PHE A 80 -0.93 -3.20 -12.04
CA PHE A 80 -1.67 -4.33 -11.46
C PHE A 80 -2.70 -3.85 -10.44
N ARG A 81 -2.30 -3.04 -9.44
CA ARG A 81 -3.20 -2.51 -8.42
C ARG A 81 -4.38 -1.78 -9.05
N ASP A 82 -4.12 -0.92 -10.01
CA ASP A 82 -5.17 -0.09 -10.59
C ASP A 82 -6.14 -0.91 -11.45
N ALA A 83 -5.65 -1.93 -12.17
CA ALA A 83 -6.48 -2.88 -12.91
C ALA A 83 -7.31 -3.79 -11.99
N GLU A 84 -6.68 -4.37 -10.97
CA GLU A 84 -7.34 -5.22 -9.97
C GLU A 84 -8.45 -4.46 -9.25
N CYS A 85 -8.16 -3.25 -8.78
CA CYS A 85 -9.15 -2.47 -8.04
C CYS A 85 -10.27 -1.90 -8.93
N ALA A 86 -10.07 -1.81 -10.24
CA ALA A 86 -11.15 -1.49 -11.17
C ALA A 86 -12.15 -2.66 -11.26
N ILE A 87 -11.68 -3.90 -11.20
CA ILE A 87 -12.53 -5.10 -11.17
C ILE A 87 -13.32 -5.16 -9.87
N GLU A 88 -12.66 -5.01 -8.70
CA GLU A 88 -13.34 -4.99 -7.39
C GLU A 88 -14.38 -3.85 -7.30
N GLY A 89 -14.04 -2.66 -7.80
CA GLY A 89 -15.01 -1.56 -7.87
C GLY A 89 -16.19 -1.85 -8.82
N GLY A 90 -15.93 -2.60 -9.90
CA GLY A 90 -16.91 -2.97 -10.92
C GLY A 90 -18.10 -3.77 -10.39
N GLU A 91 -17.95 -4.47 -9.26
CA GLU A 91 -19.07 -5.14 -8.56
C GLU A 91 -20.22 -4.16 -8.24
N TYR A 92 -19.91 -2.88 -8.05
CA TYR A 92 -20.84 -1.83 -7.68
C TYR A 92 -21.03 -0.78 -8.80
N ALA A 93 -20.76 -1.14 -10.06
CA ALA A 93 -20.73 -0.20 -11.18
C ALA A 93 -21.99 0.70 -11.25
N GLY A 94 -21.77 2.02 -11.30
CA GLY A 94 -22.84 3.03 -11.33
C GLY A 94 -23.45 3.36 -9.97
N GLY A 95 -23.11 2.62 -8.92
CA GLY A 95 -23.57 2.83 -7.55
C GLY A 95 -22.62 3.69 -6.71
N SER A 96 -23.14 4.20 -5.59
CA SER A 96 -22.40 5.05 -4.64
C SER A 96 -21.25 4.32 -3.90
N ALA A 97 -21.25 2.99 -3.91
CA ALA A 97 -20.22 2.14 -3.31
C ALA A 97 -19.00 1.89 -4.23
N GLN A 98 -19.11 2.07 -5.55
CA GLN A 98 -18.03 1.77 -6.50
C GLN A 98 -16.69 2.45 -6.15
N ALA A 99 -16.73 3.76 -5.91
CA ALA A 99 -15.54 4.54 -5.58
C ALA A 99 -14.94 4.15 -4.21
N MET A 100 -15.80 3.81 -3.25
CA MET A 100 -15.39 3.32 -1.93
C MET A 100 -14.67 1.98 -2.04
N THR A 101 -15.27 1.00 -2.73
CA THR A 101 -14.69 -0.33 -2.92
C THR A 101 -13.35 -0.22 -3.64
N THR A 102 -13.27 0.59 -4.70
CA THR A 102 -12.01 0.87 -5.41
C THR A 102 -10.93 1.43 -4.46
N ALA A 103 -11.29 2.42 -3.63
CA ALA A 103 -10.35 3.05 -2.71
C ALA A 103 -9.89 2.10 -1.59
N PHE A 104 -10.77 1.27 -1.04
CA PHE A 104 -10.40 0.26 -0.05
C PHE A 104 -9.50 -0.82 -0.64
N CYS A 105 -9.80 -1.32 -1.85
CA CYS A 105 -8.90 -2.22 -2.57
C CYS A 105 -7.50 -1.61 -2.71
N ARG A 106 -7.42 -0.36 -3.18
CA ARG A 106 -6.15 0.33 -3.36
C ARG A 106 -5.40 0.48 -2.06
N ALA A 107 -6.08 0.78 -0.94
CA ALA A 107 -5.46 0.85 0.37
C ALA A 107 -4.86 -0.51 0.77
N ARG A 108 -5.67 -1.59 0.75
CA ARG A 108 -5.26 -2.95 1.11
C ARG A 108 -4.04 -3.42 0.31
N LEU A 109 -4.09 -3.30 -1.01
CA LEU A 109 -2.96 -3.72 -1.86
C LEU A 109 -1.71 -2.87 -1.62
N THR A 110 -1.88 -1.57 -1.34
CA THR A 110 -0.76 -0.66 -1.06
C THR A 110 -0.09 -0.96 0.28
N ASP A 111 -0.84 -1.36 1.29
CA ASP A 111 -0.29 -1.84 2.57
C ASP A 111 0.50 -3.15 2.37
N ALA A 112 -0.05 -4.09 1.59
CA ALA A 112 0.65 -5.33 1.24
C ALA A 112 1.95 -5.04 0.48
N ARG A 113 1.94 -4.10 -0.47
CA ARG A 113 3.16 -3.69 -1.19
C ARG A 113 4.18 -3.05 -0.27
N THR A 114 3.75 -2.26 0.70
CA THR A 114 4.64 -1.69 1.72
C THR A 114 5.37 -2.79 2.47
N ALA A 115 4.68 -3.87 2.86
CA ALA A 115 5.31 -5.02 3.50
C ALA A 115 6.29 -5.77 2.56
N GLN A 116 5.92 -5.94 1.28
CA GLN A 116 6.83 -6.53 0.28
C GLN A 116 8.10 -5.68 0.08
N LEU A 117 7.98 -4.34 0.03
CA LEU A 117 9.14 -3.46 -0.11
C LEU A 117 10.08 -3.55 1.11
N LYS A 118 9.52 -3.67 2.32
CA LYS A 118 10.29 -3.91 3.55
C LYS A 118 11.02 -5.24 3.50
N SER A 119 10.38 -6.30 3.00
CA SER A 119 11.01 -7.62 2.95
C SER A 119 12.19 -7.69 1.97
N LEU A 120 12.31 -6.75 1.03
CA LEU A 120 13.48 -6.62 0.14
C LEU A 120 14.70 -5.97 0.81
N GLU A 121 14.55 -5.41 2.02
CA GLU A 121 15.66 -4.87 2.80
C GLU A 121 16.44 -5.99 3.51
N TRP A 122 16.95 -6.96 2.75
CA TRP A 122 17.72 -8.09 3.28
C TRP A 122 19.02 -7.61 3.94
N ARG A 123 18.98 -7.32 5.23
CA ARG A 123 20.19 -7.07 6.03
C ARG A 123 20.73 -8.43 6.49
N LYS A 124 22.01 -8.66 6.22
CA LYS A 124 22.78 -9.69 6.93
C LYS A 124 23.29 -9.07 8.22
#